data_AF-A0A428XF75-F1
#
_entry.id   AF-A0A428XF75-F1
#
_cell.length_a   1.000
_cell.length_b   1.000
_cell.length_c   1.000
_cell.angle_alpha   90.00
_cell.angle_beta   90.00
_cell.angle_gamma   90.00
#
_symmetry.space_group_name_H-M   'P 1'
#
loop_
_entity.id
_entity.type
_entity.pdbx_description
1 polymer ?
#
loop_
_entity_poly.entity_id
_entity_poly.type
_entity_poly.pdbx_seq_one_letter_code
_entity_poly.pdbx_strand_id
1 'polypeptide(L)'
;MTVATIVGSVQDSWDAVAVRGLIAVAVLGAAHRAGTDPDEVPLSVVLAGLLSIERLTALAKHATGDSPASVARHDGSAAEMWAWLNRRWSTDAEGRWDGLPRGIARGLPDPAIDVCLQWAASAVAKQVEEDRDALQRRQRVVITAGPHTDRPGTIESAAWRVTGTEDDLLPGPPEAYLVTIITPEGKAVHEVITAADFTVTSAANR
;
A
#
# COMPACT_ATOMS: atom_id res chain seq x y z
N MET A 1 0.82 -19.20 -40.48
CA MET A 1 0.00 -18.31 -39.64
C MET A 1 0.51 -18.47 -38.21
N THR A 2 1.38 -17.57 -37.78
CA THR A 2 2.15 -17.70 -36.53
C THR A 2 1.39 -17.00 -35.42
N VAL A 3 0.93 -17.75 -34.42
CA VAL A 3 0.33 -17.19 -33.20
C VAL A 3 1.46 -16.60 -32.37
N ALA A 4 1.56 -15.28 -32.34
CA ALA A 4 2.46 -14.56 -31.45
C ALA A 4 1.95 -14.74 -30.01
N THR A 5 2.69 -15.52 -29.23
CA THR A 5 2.54 -15.63 -27.79
C THR A 5 2.89 -14.29 -27.15
N ILE A 6 1.88 -13.43 -26.94
CA ILE A 6 2.00 -12.27 -26.04
C ILE A 6 1.86 -12.81 -24.62
N VAL A 7 2.95 -13.33 -24.08
CA VAL A 7 3.12 -13.45 -22.62
C VAL A 7 4.01 -12.28 -22.24
N GLY A 8 3.39 -11.10 -22.08
CA GLY A 8 4.03 -10.04 -21.30
C GLY A 8 4.10 -10.55 -19.86
N SER A 9 5.31 -10.64 -19.33
CA SER A 9 5.50 -11.11 -17.96
C SER A 9 4.84 -10.11 -16.99
N VAL A 10 4.41 -10.55 -15.82
CA VAL A 10 3.90 -9.64 -14.76
C VAL A 10 4.92 -8.54 -14.41
N GLN A 11 6.20 -8.72 -14.76
CA GLN A 11 7.27 -7.73 -14.59
C GLN A 11 7.17 -6.55 -15.57
N ASP A 12 6.35 -6.65 -16.62
CA ASP A 12 6.22 -5.66 -17.71
C ASP A 12 4.93 -4.83 -17.63
N SER A 13 4.18 -4.87 -16.51
CA SER A 13 3.03 -3.99 -16.31
C SER A 13 3.45 -2.67 -15.67
N TRP A 14 2.89 -1.56 -16.16
CA TRP A 14 3.07 -0.24 -15.56
C TRP A 14 2.66 -0.21 -14.09
N ASP A 15 1.64 -0.97 -13.73
CA ASP A 15 1.17 -1.15 -12.35
C ASP A 15 2.30 -1.70 -11.46
N ALA A 16 3.01 -2.73 -11.94
CA ALA A 16 4.14 -3.31 -11.21
C ALA A 16 5.35 -2.37 -11.14
N VAL A 17 5.58 -1.56 -12.18
CA VAL A 17 6.63 -0.52 -12.16
C VAL A 17 6.28 0.58 -11.14
N ALA A 18 5.05 1.06 -11.14
CA ALA A 18 4.58 2.11 -10.24
C ALA A 18 4.62 1.67 -8.76
N VAL A 19 4.13 0.47 -8.47
CA VAL A 19 4.18 -0.12 -7.12
C VAL A 19 5.63 -0.26 -6.63
N ARG A 20 6.53 -0.79 -7.47
CA ARG A 20 7.97 -0.89 -7.14
C ARG A 20 8.59 0.48 -6.91
N GLY A 21 8.23 1.47 -7.72
CA GLY A 21 8.70 2.85 -7.59
C GLY A 21 8.33 3.49 -6.26
N LEU A 22 7.08 3.34 -5.82
CA LEU A 22 6.61 3.85 -4.54
C LEU A 22 7.33 3.21 -3.35
N ILE A 23 7.51 1.88 -3.39
CA ILE A 23 8.24 1.14 -2.36
C ILE A 23 9.70 1.61 -2.32
N ALA A 24 10.37 1.76 -3.47
CA ALA A 24 11.75 2.23 -3.54
C ALA A 24 11.92 3.65 -2.97
N VAL A 25 10.99 4.58 -3.29
CA VAL A 25 11.01 5.93 -2.71
C VAL A 25 10.85 5.89 -1.19
N ALA A 26 9.93 5.08 -0.68
CA ALA A 26 9.72 4.93 0.75
C ALA A 26 10.96 4.35 1.46
N VAL A 27 11.58 3.30 0.91
CA VAL A 27 12.82 2.70 1.43
C VAL A 27 13.96 3.71 1.44
N LEU A 28 14.23 4.38 0.30
CA LEU A 28 15.32 5.33 0.18
C LEU A 28 15.15 6.55 1.11
N GLY A 29 13.93 7.07 1.21
CA GLY A 29 13.62 8.18 2.12
C GLY A 29 13.82 7.80 3.59
N ALA A 30 13.44 6.57 3.96
CA ALA A 30 13.59 6.07 5.32
C ALA A 30 15.06 5.84 5.67
N ALA A 31 15.81 5.16 4.79
CA ALA A 31 17.25 4.92 4.93
C ALA A 31 18.02 6.23 5.08
N HIS A 32 17.74 7.21 4.21
CA HIS A 32 18.40 8.51 4.26
C HIS A 32 18.17 9.24 5.58
N ARG A 33 16.92 9.22 6.09
CA ARG A 33 16.58 9.86 7.35
C ARG A 33 17.25 9.18 8.54
N ALA A 34 17.31 7.85 8.53
CA ALA A 34 17.91 7.07 9.60
C ALA A 34 19.45 7.02 9.52
N GLY A 35 20.04 7.40 8.39
CA GLY A 35 21.47 7.29 8.14
C GLY A 35 21.94 5.84 7.99
N THR A 36 21.07 4.95 7.48
CA THR A 36 21.34 3.50 7.32
C THR A 36 21.43 3.11 5.85
N ASP A 37 21.83 1.87 5.60
CA ASP A 37 21.72 1.28 4.26
C ASP A 37 20.23 0.99 3.92
N PRO A 38 19.77 1.21 2.67
CA PRO A 38 18.44 0.80 2.20
C PRO A 38 18.07 -0.66 2.50
N ASP A 39 19.03 -1.59 2.45
CA ASP A 39 18.79 -3.00 2.73
C ASP A 39 18.54 -3.29 4.22
N GLU A 40 18.85 -2.34 5.10
CA GLU A 40 18.62 -2.43 6.54
C GLU A 40 17.28 -1.84 6.98
N VAL A 41 16.51 -1.22 6.06
CA VAL A 41 15.23 -0.58 6.41
C VAL A 41 14.14 -1.63 6.66
N PRO A 42 13.53 -1.68 7.86
CA PRO A 42 12.44 -2.61 8.14
C PRO A 42 11.20 -2.32 7.29
N LEU A 43 10.52 -3.36 6.82
CA LEU A 43 9.28 -3.21 6.05
C LEU A 43 8.16 -2.50 6.82
N SER A 44 8.16 -2.55 8.16
CA SER A 44 7.21 -1.78 8.98
C SER A 44 7.38 -0.27 8.81
N VAL A 45 8.62 0.20 8.68
CA VAL A 45 8.92 1.63 8.45
C VAL A 45 8.48 2.04 7.05
N VAL A 46 8.70 1.18 6.05
CA VAL A 46 8.22 1.38 4.68
C VAL A 46 6.69 1.49 4.66
N LEU A 47 5.99 0.57 5.34
CA LEU A 47 4.53 0.56 5.42
C LEU A 47 3.99 1.82 6.10
N ALA A 48 4.57 2.21 7.23
CA ALA A 48 4.21 3.44 7.95
C ALA A 48 4.27 4.69 7.05
N GLY A 49 5.30 4.77 6.20
CA GLY A 49 5.42 5.83 5.19
C GLY A 49 4.32 5.78 4.14
N LEU A 50 3.97 4.60 3.63
CA LEU A 50 2.96 4.41 2.59
C LEU A 50 1.51 4.60 3.09
N LEU A 51 1.25 4.46 4.39
CA LEU A 51 -0.09 4.66 4.97
C LEU A 51 -0.51 6.14 5.06
N SER A 52 0.41 7.09 4.83
CA SER A 52 0.13 8.53 4.88
C SER A 52 0.80 9.25 3.74
N ILE A 53 0.02 9.85 2.84
CA ILE A 53 0.55 10.60 1.69
C ILE A 53 1.45 11.78 2.11
N GLU A 54 1.15 12.42 3.24
CA GLU A 54 2.00 13.47 3.80
C GLU A 54 3.37 12.92 4.23
N ARG A 55 3.39 11.75 4.90
CA ARG A 55 4.64 11.07 5.28
C ARG A 55 5.41 10.59 4.05
N LEU A 56 4.74 9.98 3.08
CA LEU A 56 5.36 9.57 1.83
C LEU A 56 5.96 10.78 1.08
N THR A 57 5.27 11.92 1.07
CA THR A 57 5.78 13.16 0.48
C THR A 57 7.02 13.66 1.21
N ALA A 58 7.05 13.57 2.54
CA ALA A 58 8.23 13.92 3.33
C ALA A 58 9.41 12.99 3.03
N LEU A 59 9.18 11.67 2.98
CA LEU A 59 10.18 10.66 2.60
C LEU A 59 10.73 10.91 1.20
N ALA A 60 9.84 11.19 0.23
CA ALA A 60 10.23 11.54 -1.12
C ALA A 60 11.14 12.77 -1.14
N LYS A 61 10.78 13.85 -0.44
CA LYS A 61 11.64 15.04 -0.32
C LYS A 61 13.00 14.73 0.29
N HIS A 62 13.08 13.86 1.29
CA HIS A 62 14.36 13.44 1.86
C HIS A 62 15.21 12.67 0.83
N ALA A 63 14.59 11.78 0.05
CA ALA A 63 15.28 10.99 -0.97
C ALA A 63 15.66 11.80 -2.22
N THR A 64 14.88 12.84 -2.58
CA THR A 64 14.97 13.53 -3.89
C THR A 64 15.31 15.01 -3.80
N GLY A 65 15.39 15.59 -2.59
CA GLY A 65 15.54 17.04 -2.36
C GLY A 65 14.25 17.86 -2.52
N ASP A 66 14.35 19.18 -2.33
CA ASP A 66 13.22 20.12 -2.25
C ASP A 66 12.50 20.39 -3.60
N SER A 67 13.06 19.98 -4.74
CA SER A 67 12.46 20.22 -6.05
C SER A 67 12.57 19.00 -6.98
N PRO A 68 11.45 18.35 -7.32
CA PRO A 68 11.40 17.27 -8.31
C PRO A 68 11.97 17.67 -9.69
N ALA A 69 11.91 18.96 -10.03
CA ALA A 69 12.40 19.51 -11.28
C ALA A 69 13.93 19.73 -11.33
N SER A 70 14.63 19.68 -10.18
CA SER A 70 16.08 19.92 -10.09
C SER A 70 16.95 18.67 -10.31
N VAL A 71 16.33 17.52 -10.60
CA VAL A 71 16.99 16.19 -10.56
C VAL A 71 17.14 15.54 -11.95
N ALA A 72 16.92 16.28 -13.03
CA ALA A 72 16.85 15.73 -14.41
C ALA A 72 18.22 15.34 -15.04
N ARG A 73 19.23 14.92 -14.27
CA ARG A 73 20.53 14.46 -14.80
C ARG A 73 21.16 13.34 -13.97
N HIS A 74 20.48 12.20 -13.87
CA HIS A 74 21.12 10.89 -13.68
C HIS A 74 20.11 9.81 -14.07
N ASP A 75 20.53 8.92 -14.98
CA ASP A 75 19.71 7.85 -15.55
C ASP A 75 19.01 7.02 -14.46
N GLY A 76 17.68 7.14 -14.32
CA GLY A 76 16.84 6.20 -13.57
C GLY A 76 16.62 6.47 -12.07
N SER A 77 16.79 7.71 -11.60
CA SER A 77 16.73 8.03 -10.16
C SER A 77 15.32 7.96 -9.55
N ALA A 78 15.22 7.72 -8.24
CA ALA A 78 13.97 7.75 -7.47
C ALA A 78 13.15 9.04 -7.67
N ALA A 79 13.83 10.15 -8.03
CA ALA A 79 13.20 11.41 -8.40
C ALA A 79 12.48 11.37 -9.75
N GLU A 80 13.02 10.69 -10.77
CA GLU A 80 12.33 10.49 -12.05
C GLU A 80 11.08 9.64 -11.86
N MET A 81 11.19 8.61 -11.01
CA MET A 81 10.04 7.79 -10.65
C MET A 81 9.00 8.58 -9.86
N TRP A 82 9.42 9.41 -8.90
CA TRP A 82 8.51 10.27 -8.14
C TRP A 82 7.82 11.31 -9.03
N ALA A 83 8.55 11.94 -9.95
CA ALA A 83 8.00 12.87 -10.93
C ALA A 83 7.01 12.17 -11.87
N TRP A 84 7.33 10.95 -12.31
CA TRP A 84 6.43 10.13 -13.12
C TRP A 84 5.15 9.75 -12.37
N LEU A 85 5.24 9.35 -11.09
CA LEU A 85 4.08 8.99 -10.26
C LEU A 85 3.12 10.17 -10.06
N ASN A 86 3.65 11.39 -9.99
CA ASN A 86 2.89 12.62 -9.73
C ASN A 86 2.44 13.36 -11.00
N ARG A 87 2.87 12.94 -12.19
CA ARG A 87 2.46 13.61 -13.43
C ARG A 87 0.98 13.38 -13.70
N ARG A 88 0.30 14.42 -14.18
CA ARG A 88 -1.05 14.29 -14.74
C ARG A 88 -0.98 13.72 -16.14
N TRP A 89 -1.97 12.92 -16.49
CA TRP A 89 -2.03 12.22 -17.76
C TRP A 89 -3.10 12.85 -18.64
N SER A 90 -2.80 13.05 -19.93
CA SER A 90 -3.80 13.52 -20.89
C SER A 90 -4.87 12.45 -21.08
N THR A 91 -6.14 12.85 -21.05
CA THR A 91 -7.29 11.98 -21.33
C THR A 91 -7.35 11.51 -22.79
N ASP A 92 -6.64 12.19 -23.68
CA ASP A 92 -6.78 12.06 -25.14
C ASP A 92 -5.64 11.23 -25.77
N ALA A 93 -4.76 10.65 -24.95
CA ALA A 93 -3.63 9.86 -25.43
C ALA A 93 -4.06 8.47 -25.94
N GLU A 94 -4.41 8.40 -27.22
CA GLU A 94 -4.53 7.15 -27.97
C GLU A 94 -3.13 6.55 -28.23
N GLY A 95 -2.71 5.57 -27.43
CA GLY A 95 -1.44 4.89 -27.66
C GLY A 95 -1.04 3.91 -26.55
N ARG A 96 -0.07 3.04 -26.87
CA ARG A 96 0.77 2.36 -25.88
C ARG A 96 1.69 3.41 -25.29
N TRP A 97 1.70 3.54 -23.97
CA TRP A 97 2.59 4.46 -23.26
C TRP A 97 3.92 3.72 -23.10
N ASP A 98 4.94 4.14 -23.84
CA ASP A 98 6.27 3.51 -23.93
C ASP A 98 6.25 2.01 -24.30
N GLY A 99 5.32 1.59 -25.17
CA GLY A 99 5.32 0.25 -25.77
C GLY A 99 4.62 -0.87 -24.99
N LEU A 100 4.16 -0.60 -23.75
CA LEU A 100 3.50 -1.58 -22.87
C LEU A 100 1.96 -1.48 -22.89
N PRO A 101 1.22 -2.60 -22.63
CA PRO A 101 -0.24 -2.63 -22.65
C PRO A 101 -0.87 -1.82 -21.50
N ARG A 102 -2.09 -1.30 -21.74
CA ARG A 102 -2.84 -0.40 -20.83
C ARG A 102 -3.22 -1.06 -19.48
N GLY A 103 -2.70 -0.52 -18.36
CA GLY A 103 -3.12 -0.73 -16.97
C GLY A 103 -3.12 0.62 -16.21
N ILE A 104 -3.97 0.77 -15.17
CA ILE A 104 -4.38 1.98 -14.37
C ILE A 104 -4.74 3.27 -15.16
N ALA A 105 -4.18 3.51 -16.33
CA ALA A 105 -4.51 4.54 -17.31
C ALA A 105 -5.82 4.26 -18.06
N ARG A 106 -6.89 3.86 -17.35
CA ARG A 106 -8.25 3.83 -17.93
C ARG A 106 -8.98 5.12 -17.56
N GLY A 107 -8.70 6.18 -18.32
CA GLY A 107 -9.57 7.37 -18.38
C GLY A 107 -9.54 8.31 -17.17
N LEU A 108 -8.59 8.15 -16.24
CA LEU A 108 -8.42 9.07 -15.12
C LEU A 108 -7.31 10.08 -15.44
N PRO A 109 -7.58 11.40 -15.36
CA PRO A 109 -6.56 12.45 -15.52
C PRO A 109 -5.59 12.52 -14.33
N ASP A 110 -5.91 11.81 -13.26
CA ASP A 110 -5.27 11.91 -11.97
C ASP A 110 -3.91 11.16 -11.94
N PRO A 111 -2.97 11.60 -11.09
CA PRO A 111 -1.64 11.00 -11.03
C PRO A 111 -1.69 9.53 -10.59
N ALA A 112 -0.70 8.74 -11.05
CA ALA A 112 -0.63 7.31 -10.75
C ALA A 112 -0.44 7.04 -9.24
N ILE A 113 0.10 8.02 -8.50
CA ILE A 113 0.34 7.92 -7.06
C ILE A 113 -0.91 7.55 -6.27
N ASP A 114 -2.07 8.12 -6.57
CA ASP A 114 -3.26 7.93 -5.73
C ASP A 114 -3.76 6.48 -5.75
N VAL A 115 -3.74 5.86 -6.93
CA VAL A 115 -4.14 4.45 -7.11
C VAL A 115 -3.04 3.50 -6.64
N CYS A 116 -1.80 3.79 -7.02
CA CYS A 116 -0.68 2.87 -6.75
C CYS A 116 -0.25 2.90 -5.28
N LEU A 117 -0.51 4.00 -4.55
CA LEU A 117 -0.18 4.13 -3.14
C LEU A 117 -0.87 3.05 -2.31
N GLN A 118 -2.19 2.89 -2.48
CA GLN A 118 -2.92 1.87 -1.75
C GLN A 118 -2.42 0.46 -2.08
N TRP A 119 -2.03 0.21 -3.33
CA TRP A 119 -1.52 -1.09 -3.76
C TRP A 119 -0.12 -1.38 -3.21
N ALA A 120 0.76 -0.38 -3.23
CA ALA A 120 2.07 -0.46 -2.60
C ALA A 120 1.95 -0.70 -1.09
N ALA A 121 1.08 0.08 -0.40
CA ALA A 121 0.78 -0.13 1.01
C ALA A 121 0.26 -1.55 1.26
N SER A 122 -0.66 -2.06 0.43
CA SER A 122 -1.20 -3.42 0.57
C SER A 122 -0.14 -4.51 0.37
N ALA A 123 0.78 -4.32 -0.58
CA ALA A 123 1.85 -5.27 -0.86
C ALA A 123 2.83 -5.38 0.31
N VAL A 124 3.24 -4.24 0.89
CA VAL A 124 4.11 -4.22 2.07
C VAL A 124 3.36 -4.70 3.31
N ALA A 125 2.09 -4.30 3.48
CA ALA A 125 1.25 -4.71 4.61
C ALA A 125 1.14 -6.22 4.74
N LYS A 126 0.95 -6.93 3.63
CA LYS A 126 0.86 -8.39 3.64
C LYS A 126 2.09 -9.04 4.30
N GLN A 127 3.29 -8.62 3.93
CA GLN A 127 4.51 -9.19 4.52
C GLN A 127 4.63 -8.82 6.00
N VAL A 128 4.34 -7.57 6.36
CA VAL A 128 4.36 -7.12 7.76
C VAL A 128 3.34 -7.88 8.61
N GLU A 129 2.16 -8.19 8.06
CA GLU A 129 1.13 -9.00 8.70
C GLU A 129 1.61 -10.43 8.96
N GLU A 130 2.30 -11.05 7.99
CA GLU A 130 2.91 -12.37 8.14
C GLU A 130 4.03 -12.37 9.20
N ASP A 131 4.90 -11.36 9.18
CA ASP A 131 6.04 -11.25 10.11
C ASP A 131 5.61 -10.99 11.57
N ARG A 132 4.39 -10.46 11.77
CA ARG A 132 3.87 -10.03 13.08
C ARG A 132 2.69 -10.87 13.58
N ASP A 133 2.46 -12.04 13.00
CA ASP A 133 1.34 -12.94 13.35
C ASP A 133 -0.03 -12.24 13.34
N ALA A 134 -0.23 -11.28 12.43
CA ALA A 134 -1.50 -10.57 12.32
C ALA A 134 -2.58 -11.46 11.69
N LEU A 135 -3.84 -11.20 12.05
CA LEU A 135 -4.97 -11.88 11.42
C LEU A 135 -5.08 -11.52 9.94
N GLN A 136 -5.39 -12.52 9.15
CA GLN A 136 -5.37 -12.42 7.70
C GLN A 136 -6.65 -11.74 7.18
N ARG A 137 -6.50 -11.02 6.07
CA ARG A 137 -7.65 -10.47 5.35
C ARG A 137 -8.66 -11.58 5.01
N ARG A 138 -9.95 -11.25 5.16
CA ARG A 138 -11.11 -12.14 5.01
C ARG A 138 -11.30 -13.17 6.12
N GLN A 139 -10.45 -13.19 7.15
CA GLN A 139 -10.68 -14.04 8.30
C GLN A 139 -11.97 -13.63 9.02
N ARG A 140 -12.75 -14.62 9.41
CA ARG A 140 -14.05 -14.39 10.06
C ARG A 140 -13.90 -14.28 11.56
N VAL A 141 -14.58 -13.30 12.14
CA VAL A 141 -14.58 -13.03 13.57
C VAL A 141 -16.00 -12.91 14.10
N VAL A 142 -16.17 -13.05 15.41
CA VAL A 142 -17.40 -12.67 16.12
C VAL A 142 -17.04 -11.58 17.11
N ILE A 143 -17.72 -10.44 17.02
CA ILE A 143 -17.51 -9.31 17.90
C ILE A 143 -18.03 -9.66 19.30
N THR A 144 -17.21 -9.44 20.33
CA THR A 144 -17.52 -9.81 21.73
C THR A 144 -17.81 -8.61 22.62
N ALA A 145 -17.60 -7.38 22.14
CA ALA A 145 -17.88 -6.17 22.91
C ALA A 145 -18.38 -5.01 22.01
N GLY A 146 -19.06 -4.04 22.62
CA GLY A 146 -19.53 -2.83 21.94
C GLY A 146 -20.86 -2.98 21.18
N PRO A 147 -21.22 -2.03 20.31
CA PRO A 147 -22.54 -1.95 19.66
C PRO A 147 -22.84 -3.11 18.70
N HIS A 148 -21.82 -3.86 18.29
CA HIS A 148 -21.94 -5.00 17.38
C HIS A 148 -21.75 -6.35 18.05
N THR A 149 -21.83 -6.43 19.37
CA THR A 149 -21.68 -7.69 20.13
C THR A 149 -22.53 -8.81 19.53
N ASP A 150 -21.95 -10.01 19.48
CA ASP A 150 -22.47 -11.26 18.90
C ASP A 150 -22.65 -11.25 17.36
N ARG A 151 -22.23 -10.18 16.67
CA ARG A 151 -22.30 -10.13 15.21
C ARG A 151 -21.08 -10.77 14.56
N PRO A 152 -21.27 -11.49 13.43
CA PRO A 152 -20.16 -11.91 12.61
C PRO A 152 -19.53 -10.68 11.90
N GLY A 153 -18.21 -10.70 11.83
CA GLY A 153 -17.40 -9.73 11.11
C GLY A 153 -16.39 -10.42 10.20
N THR A 154 -15.82 -9.66 9.28
CA THR A 154 -14.72 -10.11 8.41
C THR A 154 -13.59 -9.10 8.49
N ILE A 155 -12.38 -9.56 8.77
CA ILE A 155 -11.18 -8.71 8.78
C ILE A 155 -10.95 -8.16 7.37
N GLU A 156 -10.94 -6.83 7.22
CA GLU A 156 -10.52 -6.15 5.98
C GLU A 156 -9.02 -5.89 5.98
N SER A 157 -8.48 -5.40 7.09
CA SER A 157 -7.07 -5.12 7.26
C SER A 157 -6.70 -4.98 8.74
N ALA A 158 -5.42 -5.16 9.05
CA ALA A 158 -4.85 -4.68 10.30
C ALA A 158 -5.02 -3.15 10.43
N ALA A 159 -5.39 -2.67 11.61
CA ALA A 159 -5.43 -1.24 11.92
C ALA A 159 -4.09 -0.84 12.55
N TRP A 160 -3.05 -0.81 11.71
CA TRP A 160 -1.72 -0.43 12.12
C TRP A 160 -1.71 1.00 12.69
N ARG A 161 -1.22 1.14 13.92
CA ARG A 161 -0.93 2.45 14.51
C ARG A 161 0.52 2.80 14.22
N VAL A 162 0.73 3.98 13.67
CA VAL A 162 2.08 4.53 13.50
C VAL A 162 2.45 5.33 14.74
N THR A 163 3.63 5.09 15.30
CA THR A 163 4.17 5.93 16.37
C THR A 163 4.37 7.35 15.83
N GLY A 164 4.06 8.35 16.66
CA GLY A 164 4.06 9.75 16.23
C GLY A 164 5.43 10.32 15.90
N THR A 165 6.52 9.64 16.30
CA THR A 165 7.89 10.19 16.28
C THR A 165 8.89 9.41 15.44
N GLU A 166 8.68 8.11 15.18
CA GLU A 166 9.74 7.24 14.64
C GLU A 166 9.39 6.58 13.29
N ASP A 167 8.24 6.90 12.70
CA ASP A 167 7.76 6.23 11.48
C ASP A 167 7.74 4.69 11.61
N ASP A 168 7.52 4.17 12.82
CA ASP A 168 7.41 2.72 13.04
C ASP A 168 6.00 2.34 13.49
N LEU A 169 5.65 1.10 13.21
CA LEU A 169 4.42 0.46 13.67
C LEU A 169 4.65 -0.16 15.03
N LEU A 170 3.68 -0.04 15.96
CA LEU A 170 3.75 -0.69 17.26
C LEU A 170 4.11 -2.19 17.14
N PRO A 171 5.05 -2.72 17.95
CA PRO A 171 5.52 -4.10 17.83
C PRO A 171 4.41 -5.11 18.18
N GLY A 172 4.57 -6.34 17.68
CA GLY A 172 3.62 -7.43 17.89
C GLY A 172 2.41 -7.38 16.95
N PRO A 173 1.41 -8.23 17.18
CA PRO A 173 0.18 -8.21 16.39
C PRO A 173 -0.54 -6.87 16.61
N PRO A 174 -1.26 -6.36 15.61
CA PRO A 174 -1.95 -5.09 15.71
C PRO A 174 -3.04 -5.14 16.78
N GLU A 175 -3.13 -4.07 17.58
CA GLU A 175 -4.09 -3.93 18.69
C GLU A 175 -5.54 -3.87 18.22
N ALA A 176 -5.77 -3.53 16.94
CA ALA A 176 -7.09 -3.37 16.35
C ALA A 176 -7.07 -3.76 14.88
N TYR A 177 -8.26 -4.04 14.36
CA TYR A 177 -8.50 -4.41 12.97
C TYR A 177 -9.67 -3.62 12.40
N LEU A 178 -9.58 -3.29 11.12
CA LEU A 178 -10.75 -2.84 10.38
C LEU A 178 -11.61 -4.08 10.06
N VAL A 179 -12.83 -4.09 10.58
CA VAL A 179 -13.76 -5.21 10.43
C VAL A 179 -14.99 -4.75 9.66
N THR A 180 -15.33 -5.48 8.60
CA THR A 180 -16.61 -5.32 7.92
C THR A 180 -17.68 -6.14 8.65
N ILE A 181 -18.76 -5.47 9.06
CA ILE A 181 -19.88 -6.05 9.81
C ILE A 181 -21.15 -5.80 9.01
N ILE A 182 -22.03 -6.81 8.93
CA ILE A 182 -23.35 -6.65 8.31
C ILE A 182 -24.37 -6.28 9.39
N THR A 183 -25.02 -5.13 9.24
CA THR A 183 -26.08 -4.65 10.16
C THR A 183 -27.37 -5.45 9.97
N PRO A 184 -28.37 -5.37 10.88
CA PRO A 184 -29.65 -6.07 10.71
C PRO A 184 -30.39 -5.68 9.42
N GLU A 185 -30.16 -4.44 8.97
CA GLU A 185 -30.74 -3.90 7.74
C GLU A 185 -30.00 -4.38 6.48
N GLY A 186 -29.02 -5.28 6.62
CA GLY A 186 -28.23 -5.82 5.52
C GLY A 186 -27.16 -4.87 4.98
N LYS A 187 -26.84 -3.78 5.69
CA LYS A 187 -25.81 -2.83 5.26
C LYS A 187 -24.44 -3.27 5.77
N ALA A 188 -23.41 -3.12 4.93
CA ALA A 188 -22.03 -3.25 5.38
C ALA A 188 -21.58 -1.98 6.08
N VAL A 189 -21.07 -2.11 7.30
CA VAL A 189 -20.37 -1.05 8.02
C VAL A 189 -18.93 -1.48 8.27
N HIS A 190 -18.00 -0.53 8.25
CA HIS A 190 -16.59 -0.75 8.51
C HIS A 190 -16.24 -0.10 9.83
N GLU A 191 -15.81 -0.89 10.81
CA GLU A 191 -15.44 -0.39 12.13
C GLU A 191 -14.06 -0.87 12.54
N VAL A 192 -13.32 -0.01 13.23
CA VAL A 192 -12.06 -0.40 13.87
C VAL A 192 -12.40 -1.03 15.21
N ILE A 193 -12.13 -2.33 15.34
CA ILE A 193 -12.41 -3.13 16.53
C ILE A 193 -11.09 -3.60 17.15
N THR A 194 -10.95 -3.44 18.46
CA THR A 194 -9.78 -3.94 19.20
C THR A 194 -9.67 -5.45 19.09
N ALA A 195 -8.45 -5.99 19.04
CA ALA A 195 -8.20 -7.43 19.01
C ALA A 195 -8.79 -8.18 20.23
N ALA A 196 -8.97 -7.48 21.36
CA ALA A 196 -9.61 -8.00 22.56
C ALA A 196 -11.16 -8.07 22.47
N ASP A 197 -11.75 -7.36 21.51
CA ASP A 197 -13.20 -7.17 21.37
C ASP A 197 -13.82 -8.07 20.28
N PHE A 198 -13.08 -9.08 19.83
CA PHE A 198 -13.62 -10.14 18.98
C PHE A 198 -12.91 -11.48 19.21
N THR A 199 -13.50 -12.56 18.70
CA THR A 199 -12.88 -13.88 18.63
C THR A 199 -12.80 -14.37 17.19
N VAL A 200 -11.71 -15.05 16.84
CA VAL A 200 -11.58 -15.69 15.53
C VAL A 200 -12.49 -16.91 15.47
N THR A 201 -13.36 -16.96 14.47
CA THR A 201 -14.13 -18.17 14.19
C THR A 201 -13.28 -19.10 13.35
N SER A 202 -13.00 -20.30 13.87
CA SER A 202 -12.30 -21.37 13.17
C SER A 202 -13.19 -22.01 12.09
N ALA A 203 -13.61 -21.24 11.10
CA ALA A 203 -14.09 -21.81 9.85
C ALA A 203 -12.86 -21.99 8.96
N ALA A 204 -12.27 -23.19 8.99
CA ALA A 204 -11.24 -23.58 8.05
C ALA A 204 -11.72 -23.24 6.63
N ASN A 205 -10.92 -22.45 5.88
CA ASN A 205 -11.12 -22.26 4.45
C ASN A 205 -11.12 -23.66 3.80
N ARG A 206 -12.31 -24.11 3.36
CA ARG A 206 -12.46 -25.15 2.34
C ARG A 206 -12.71 -24.48 1.01
#